data_AF-A0A967I0K7-F1
#
_entry.id   AF-A0A967I0K7-F1
#
_cell.length_a   1.000
_cell.length_b   1.000
_cell.length_c   1.000
_cell.angle_alpha   90.00
_cell.angle_beta   90.00
_cell.angle_gamma   90.00
#
_symmetry.space_group_name_H-M   'P 1'
#
loop_
_entity.id
_entity.type
_entity.pdbx_description
1 polymer ?
#
loop_
_entity_poly.entity_id
_entity_poly.type
_entity_poly.pdbx_seq_one_letter_code
_entity_poly.pdbx_strand_id
1 'polypeptide(L)'
;MGQYGEYFGAPEFAVQIRNGKIDRIQVCRGAPCGATWDAAKRVEGLPVEEAEVRIGLETQYFCSADPSGWDPIHGKSPVHFAGEVHIAALKRAIKKEKS
;
A
#
# COMPACT_ATOMS: atom_id res chain seq x y z
N MET A 1 2.15 -15.96 -22.61
CA MET A 1 1.93 -14.59 -22.09
C MET A 1 1.23 -14.74 -20.75
N GLY A 2 1.74 -14.35 -19.60
CA GLY A 2 3.02 -13.77 -19.22
C GLY A 2 3.07 -13.68 -17.69
N GLN A 3 4.24 -13.94 -17.10
CA GLN A 3 4.53 -13.83 -15.66
C GLN A 3 4.40 -12.40 -15.09
N TYR A 4 3.80 -11.47 -15.85
CA TYR A 4 3.60 -10.07 -15.49
C TYR A 4 2.32 -9.88 -14.65
N GLY A 5 1.25 -10.64 -14.90
CA GLY A 5 -0.01 -10.52 -14.15
C GLY A 5 0.05 -10.99 -12.68
N GLU A 6 1.11 -11.71 -12.31
CA GLU A 6 1.30 -12.24 -10.96
C GLU A 6 2.02 -11.26 -10.02
N TYR A 7 2.68 -10.23 -10.58
CA TYR A 7 3.35 -9.18 -9.81
C TYR A 7 2.57 -7.86 -9.79
N PHE A 8 1.63 -7.68 -10.73
CA PHE A 8 0.78 -6.50 -10.83
C PHE A 8 -0.65 -6.84 -10.43
N GLY A 9 -1.03 -6.47 -9.20
CA GLY A 9 -2.35 -6.77 -8.65
C GLY A 9 -2.60 -6.04 -7.34
N ALA A 10 -3.54 -6.53 -6.53
CA ALA A 10 -3.75 -6.01 -5.18
C ALA A 10 -2.42 -6.08 -4.40
N PRO A 11 -1.98 -4.98 -3.76
CA PRO A 11 -0.72 -4.92 -3.05
C PRO A 11 -0.70 -5.95 -1.92
N GLU A 12 0.46 -6.57 -1.73
CA GLU A 12 0.70 -7.51 -0.65
C GLU A 12 2.01 -7.16 0.05
N PHE A 13 1.94 -7.04 1.37
CA PHE A 13 3.06 -6.68 2.22
C PHE A 13 3.36 -7.82 3.19
N ALA A 14 4.64 -8.02 3.47
CA ALA A 14 5.11 -8.72 4.66
C ALA A 14 5.74 -7.68 5.58
N VAL A 15 5.29 -7.61 6.83
CA VAL A 15 5.77 -6.63 7.81
C VAL A 15 6.33 -7.35 9.01
N GLN A 16 7.43 -6.82 9.55
CA GLN A 16 7.95 -7.20 10.84
C GLN A 16 7.63 -6.12 11.86
N ILE A 17 7.00 -6.50 12.96
CA ILE A 17 6.61 -5.56 14.01
C ILE A 17 7.45 -5.81 15.24
N ARG A 18 8.18 -4.78 15.67
CA ARG A 18 8.98 -4.82 16.90
C ARG A 18 8.62 -3.65 17.78
N ASN A 19 8.26 -3.94 19.03
CA ASN A 19 7.93 -2.91 20.02
C ASN A 19 6.80 -1.95 19.57
N GLY A 20 5.83 -2.45 18.79
CA GLY A 20 4.71 -1.65 18.28
C GLY A 20 5.04 -0.77 17.05
N LYS A 21 6.22 -0.93 16.46
CA LYS A 21 6.66 -0.23 15.25
C LYS A 21 6.94 -1.19 14.10
N ILE A 22 6.83 -0.70 12.87
CA ILE A 22 7.26 -1.42 11.68
C ILE A 22 8.79 -1.46 11.70
N ASP A 23 9.38 -2.60 12.06
CA ASP A 23 10.82 -2.84 12.04
C ASP A 23 11.31 -2.99 10.59
N ARG A 24 10.52 -3.71 9.78
CA ARG A 24 10.82 -3.96 8.37
C ARG A 24 9.55 -4.15 7.56
N ILE A 25 9.55 -3.70 6.31
CA ILE A 25 8.46 -3.96 5.37
C ILE A 25 8.99 -4.46 4.02
N GLN A 26 8.42 -5.56 3.54
CA GLN A 26 8.73 -6.14 2.25
C GLN A 26 7.47 -6.14 1.38
N VAL A 27 7.60 -5.65 0.15
CA VAL A 27 6.53 -5.66 -0.85
C VAL A 27 6.61 -6.97 -1.63
N CYS A 28 5.66 -7.88 -1.38
CA CYS A 28 5.54 -9.15 -2.11
C CYS A 28 4.88 -8.94 -3.48
N ARG A 29 3.89 -8.04 -3.54
CA ARG A 29 3.17 -7.66 -4.76
C ARG A 29 2.84 -6.17 -4.68
N GLY A 30 3.00 -5.44 -5.79
CA GLY A 30 2.84 -3.99 -5.81
C GLY A 30 2.11 -3.49 -7.05
N ALA A 31 1.71 -2.23 -7.01
CA ALA A 31 1.09 -1.53 -8.12
C ALA A 31 2.12 -1.32 -9.25
N PRO A 32 1.73 -1.47 -10.54
CA PRO A 32 2.64 -1.34 -11.68
C PRO A 32 3.32 0.01 -11.81
N CYS A 33 2.76 1.06 -11.19
CA CYS A 33 3.31 2.41 -11.19
C CYS A 33 4.50 2.61 -10.23
N GLY A 34 4.87 1.61 -9.41
CA GLY A 34 5.97 1.74 -8.46
C GLY A 34 5.58 2.33 -7.09
N ALA A 35 4.41 2.95 -6.99
CA ALA A 35 3.96 3.66 -5.78
C ALA A 35 4.00 2.82 -4.49
N THR A 36 3.76 1.51 -4.61
CA THR A 36 3.79 0.59 -3.46
C THR A 36 5.16 0.49 -2.80
N TRP A 37 6.25 0.50 -3.59
CA TRP A 37 7.60 0.38 -3.06
C TRP A 37 8.08 1.68 -2.42
N ASP A 38 7.75 2.83 -3.02
CA ASP A 38 8.04 4.13 -2.42
C ASP A 38 7.24 4.36 -1.14
N ALA A 39 5.94 4.03 -1.14
CA ALA A 39 5.12 4.11 0.06
C ALA A 39 5.62 3.19 1.18
N ALA A 40 6.04 1.97 0.86
CA ALA A 40 6.57 1.02 1.85
C ALA A 40 7.82 1.56 2.56
N LYS A 41 8.77 2.14 1.82
CA LYS A 41 9.99 2.74 2.41
C LYS A 41 9.69 3.87 3.39
N ARG A 42 8.57 4.57 3.21
CA ARG A 42 8.17 5.73 4.00
C ARG A 42 7.46 5.37 5.31
N VAL A 43 7.01 4.13 5.44
CA VAL A 43 6.36 3.63 6.65
C VAL A 43 7.25 2.74 7.51
N GLU A 44 8.43 2.35 7.01
CA GLU A 44 9.42 1.65 7.81
C GLU A 44 9.91 2.54 8.97
N GLY A 45 9.95 2.00 10.19
CA GLY A 45 10.29 2.72 11.42
C GLY A 45 9.13 3.47 12.10
N LEU A 46 7.97 3.58 11.45
CA LEU A 46 6.80 4.25 12.04
C LEU A 46 6.05 3.32 13.02
N PRO A 47 5.35 3.89 14.03
CA PRO A 47 4.39 3.11 14.82
C PRO A 47 3.28 2.58 13.91
N VAL A 48 2.80 1.37 14.22
CA VAL A 48 1.83 0.65 13.38
C VAL A 48 0.62 1.52 13.03
N GLU A 49 0.08 2.25 14.01
CA GLU A 49 -1.09 3.11 13.85
C GLU A 49 -0.84 4.28 12.87
N GLU A 50 0.36 4.89 12.89
CA GLU A 50 0.72 5.91 11.90
C GLU A 50 1.00 5.29 10.54
N ALA A 51 1.69 4.14 10.50
CA ALA A 51 2.04 3.45 9.26
C ALA A 51 0.79 3.12 8.43
N GLU A 52 -0.31 2.72 9.10
CA GLU A 52 -1.60 2.44 8.47
C GLU A 52 -2.19 3.65 7.74
N VAL A 53 -2.07 4.86 8.28
CA VAL A 53 -2.57 6.08 7.63
C VAL A 53 -1.58 6.56 6.58
N ARG A 54 -0.29 6.55 6.92
CA ARG A 54 0.79 7.06 6.09
C ARG A 54 0.91 6.30 4.77
N ILE A 55 0.77 4.98 4.77
CA ILE A 55 0.87 4.19 3.54
C ILE A 55 -0.15 4.62 2.49
N GLY A 56 -1.37 4.97 2.90
CA GLY A 56 -2.43 5.41 1.98
C GLY A 56 -2.13 6.78 1.37
N LEU A 57 -1.59 7.71 2.17
CA LEU A 57 -1.20 9.04 1.73
C LEU A 57 0.00 9.00 0.79
N GLU A 58 1.06 8.26 1.15
CA GLU A 58 2.25 8.13 0.30
C GLU A 58 1.88 7.42 -1.01
N THR A 59 1.00 6.41 -0.97
CA THR A 59 0.52 5.76 -2.20
C THR A 59 -0.18 6.75 -3.11
N GLN A 60 -1.08 7.59 -2.57
CA GLN A 60 -1.77 8.62 -3.36
C GLN A 60 -0.79 9.63 -3.97
N TYR A 61 0.27 9.98 -3.23
CA TYR A 61 1.29 10.92 -3.66
C TYR A 61 2.18 10.35 -4.78
N PHE A 62 2.60 9.09 -4.68
CA PHE A 62 3.47 8.45 -5.65
C PHE A 62 2.74 7.79 -6.83
N CYS A 63 1.41 7.69 -6.77
CA CYS A 63 0.65 7.10 -7.85
C CYS A 63 0.67 8.01 -9.08
N SER A 64 1.03 7.46 -10.25
CA SER A 64 0.86 8.16 -11.54
C SER A 64 -0.56 8.04 -12.11
N ALA A 65 -1.51 7.45 -11.38
CA ALA A 65 -2.91 7.42 -11.82
C ALA A 65 -3.47 8.84 -11.83
N ASP A 66 -4.27 9.16 -12.85
CA ASP A 66 -4.79 10.51 -13.02
C ASP A 66 -5.65 10.91 -11.80
N PRO A 67 -5.24 11.91 -11.01
CA PRO A 67 -5.97 12.31 -9.81
C PRO A 67 -7.31 12.99 -10.15
N SER A 68 -7.45 13.49 -11.38
CA SER A 68 -8.67 14.09 -11.94
C SER A 68 -9.62 13.08 -12.59
N GLY A 69 -9.23 11.80 -12.67
CA GLY A 69 -10.00 10.71 -13.22
C GLY A 69 -11.18 10.37 -12.31
N TRP A 70 -12.16 11.24 -12.25
CA TRP A 70 -13.31 11.05 -11.38
C TRP A 70 -14.18 9.93 -11.93
N ASP A 71 -14.30 8.84 -11.19
CA ASP A 71 -15.18 7.73 -11.54
C ASP A 71 -16.61 8.03 -11.05
N PRO A 72 -17.60 8.18 -11.96
CA PRO A 72 -18.99 8.49 -11.59
C PRO A 72 -19.71 7.37 -10.84
N ILE A 73 -19.17 6.15 -10.82
CA ILE A 73 -19.77 4.98 -10.16
C ILE A 73 -19.36 4.92 -8.69
N HIS A 74 -18.10 5.25 -8.38
CA HIS A 74 -17.54 5.20 -7.03
C HIS A 74 -17.38 6.57 -6.35
N GLY A 75 -17.52 7.67 -7.10
CA GLY A 75 -17.42 9.04 -6.59
C GLY A 75 -16.04 9.39 -6.02
N LYS A 76 -15.02 8.58 -6.31
CA LYS A 76 -13.63 8.73 -5.83
C LYS A 76 -12.66 8.63 -6.99
N SER A 77 -11.62 9.46 -6.96
CA SER A 77 -10.49 9.37 -7.90
C SER A 77 -9.74 8.04 -7.73
N PRO A 78 -9.13 7.49 -8.79
CA PRO A 78 -8.38 6.23 -8.77
C PRO A 78 -7.22 6.25 -7.78
N VAL A 79 -6.64 7.43 -7.49
CA VAL A 79 -5.63 7.59 -6.44
C VAL A 79 -6.19 7.33 -5.04
N HIS A 80 -7.42 7.78 -4.74
CA HIS A 80 -8.06 7.48 -3.45
C HIS A 80 -8.30 5.99 -3.28
N PHE A 81 -8.79 5.34 -4.34
CA PHE A 81 -8.97 3.89 -4.34
C PHE A 81 -7.64 3.16 -4.12
N ALA A 82 -6.56 3.59 -4.79
CA ALA A 82 -5.23 3.04 -4.59
C ALA A 82 -4.78 3.15 -3.13
N GLY A 83 -4.99 4.32 -2.51
CA GLY A 83 -4.70 4.55 -1.09
C GLY A 83 -5.45 3.57 -0.18
N GLU A 84 -6.78 3.46 -0.33
CA GLU A 84 -7.61 2.55 0.49
C GLU A 84 -7.17 1.08 0.36
N VAL A 85 -6.85 0.66 -0.86
CA VAL A 85 -6.36 -0.69 -1.13
C VAL A 85 -5.02 -0.96 -0.42
N HIS A 86 -4.11 0.01 -0.40
CA HIS A 86 -2.81 -0.12 0.29
C HIS A 86 -2.97 -0.13 1.82
N ILE A 87 -3.87 0.70 2.36
CA ILE A 87 -4.22 0.68 3.79
C ILE A 87 -4.75 -0.71 4.18
N ALA A 88 -5.69 -1.25 3.41
CA ALA A 88 -6.28 -2.55 3.67
C ALA A 88 -5.25 -3.69 3.59
N ALA A 89 -4.33 -3.62 2.62
CA ALA A 89 -3.24 -4.59 2.49
C ALA A 89 -2.26 -4.54 3.66
N LEU A 90 -1.86 -3.35 4.11
CA LEU A 90 -0.96 -3.20 5.27
C LEU A 90 -1.63 -3.73 6.55
N LYS A 91 -2.92 -3.40 6.77
CA LYS A 91 -3.71 -3.94 7.89
C LYS A 91 -3.74 -5.47 7.92
N ARG A 92 -3.90 -6.10 6.76
CA ARG A 92 -3.88 -7.57 6.64
C ARG A 92 -2.50 -8.14 6.98
N ALA A 93 -1.43 -7.49 6.52
CA ALA A 93 -0.06 -7.90 6.84
C ALA A 93 0.23 -7.82 8.35
N ILE A 94 -0.15 -6.70 8.98
CA ILE A 94 -0.03 -6.50 10.43
C ILE A 94 -0.81 -7.58 11.19
N LYS A 95 -2.04 -7.88 10.76
CA LYS A 95 -2.87 -8.90 11.40
C LYS A 95 -2.27 -10.30 11.26
N LYS A 96 -1.66 -10.62 10.11
CA LYS A 96 -0.97 -11.89 9.88
C LYS A 96 0.26 -12.04 10.79
N GLU A 97 1.06 -10.98 10.95
CA GLU A 97 2.27 -11.01 11.80
C GLU A 97 1.93 -11.15 13.29
N LYS A 98 0.75 -10.68 13.72
CA LYS A 98 0.27 -10.83 15.11
C LYS A 98 -0.42 -12.18 15.38
N SER A 99 -0.66 -13.01 14.35
CA SER A 99 -1.38 -14.29 14.46
C SER A 99 -0.44 -15.47 14.58
#